data_AF-J0LDF2-F1
#
_entry.id   AF-J0LDF2-F1
#
_cell.length_a   1.000
_cell.length_b   1.000
_cell.length_c   1.000
_cell.angle_alpha   90.00
_cell.angle_beta   90.00
_cell.angle_gamma   90.00
#
_symmetry.space_group_name_H-M   'P 1'
#
loop_
_entity.id
_entity.type
_entity.pdbx_description
1 polymer ?
#
loop_
_entity_poly.entity_id
_entity_poly.type
_entity_poly.pdbx_seq_one_letter_code
_entity_poly.pdbx_strand_id
1 'polypeptide(L)'
;MEFKLARESLDSQPEVVNLDYIEKQAEKEDETIIYLDRTNSQKVLNQLEKHFDKNFEKNVYRREVKFGLDENDYLYEVHIL
;
A
#
# COMPACT_ATOMS: atom_id res chain seq x y z
N MET A 1 2.16 -7.14 -10.80
CA MET A 1 2.88 -6.98 -9.51
C MET A 1 1.89 -7.33 -8.42
N GLU A 2 2.38 -7.90 -7.33
CA GLU A 2 1.55 -8.34 -6.21
C GLU A 2 1.88 -7.50 -4.98
N PHE A 3 0.84 -7.02 -4.30
CA PHE A 3 0.91 -6.21 -3.09
C PHE A 3 0.21 -6.96 -1.97
N LYS A 4 0.81 -6.95 -0.79
CA LYS A 4 0.20 -7.55 0.40
C LYS A 4 -0.52 -6.47 1.18
N LEU A 5 -1.84 -6.57 1.30
CA LEU A 5 -2.63 -5.69 2.15
C LEU A 5 -2.31 -5.92 3.63
N ALA A 6 -2.53 -4.90 4.44
CA ALA A 6 -2.43 -5.02 5.89
C ALA A 6 -3.36 -6.12 6.41
N ARG A 7 -2.89 -6.85 7.42
CA ARG A 7 -3.62 -7.94 8.05
C ARG A 7 -4.71 -7.39 8.95
N GLU A 8 -5.87 -8.04 8.96
CA GLU A 8 -6.95 -7.73 9.91
C GLU A 8 -6.63 -8.21 11.33
N SER A 9 -5.81 -9.26 11.46
CA SER A 9 -5.33 -9.80 12.74
C SER A 9 -3.88 -10.27 12.64
N LEU A 10 -3.14 -10.27 13.76
CA LEU A 10 -1.70 -10.61 13.79
C LEU A 10 -1.38 -11.99 13.17
N ASP A 11 -2.27 -12.95 13.39
CA ASP A 11 -2.11 -14.35 12.94
C ASP A 11 -2.68 -14.60 11.53
N SER A 12 -3.39 -13.63 10.95
CA SER A 12 -3.97 -13.79 9.60
C SER A 12 -2.91 -13.68 8.51
N GLN A 13 -3.13 -14.39 7.41
CA GLN A 13 -2.32 -14.20 6.21
C GLN A 13 -2.72 -12.90 5.51
N PRO A 14 -1.76 -12.07 5.08
CA PRO A 14 -2.08 -10.86 4.36
C PRO A 14 -2.72 -11.19 3.02
N GLU A 15 -3.79 -10.49 2.68
CA GLU A 15 -4.43 -10.61 1.38
C GLU A 15 -3.50 -10.08 0.29
N VAL A 16 -3.33 -10.86 -0.77
CA VAL A 16 -2.48 -10.48 -1.91
C VAL A 16 -3.36 -9.92 -3.01
N VAL A 17 -3.14 -8.66 -3.36
CA VAL A 17 -3.85 -7.97 -4.44
C VAL A 17 -2.90 -7.64 -5.59
N ASN A 18 -3.46 -7.50 -6.79
CA ASN A 18 -2.70 -7.07 -7.96
C ASN A 18 -2.75 -5.54 -8.13
N LEU A 19 -1.95 -5.04 -9.06
CA LEU A 19 -1.94 -3.61 -9.40
C LEU A 19 -3.30 -3.14 -9.92
N ASP A 20 -3.96 -3.92 -10.79
CA ASP A 20 -5.27 -3.59 -11.36
C ASP A 20 -6.34 -3.37 -10.28
N TYR A 21 -6.26 -4.08 -9.15
CA TYR A 21 -7.15 -3.86 -8.01
C TYR A 21 -6.94 -2.47 -7.41
N ILE A 22 -5.67 -2.08 -7.20
CA ILE A 22 -5.31 -0.77 -6.64
C ILE A 22 -5.72 0.36 -7.58
N GLU A 23 -5.50 0.20 -8.89
CA GLU A 23 -5.97 1.15 -9.92
C GLU A 23 -7.48 1.35 -9.85
N LYS A 24 -8.25 0.27 -9.80
CA LYS A 24 -9.72 0.34 -9.71
C LYS A 24 -10.22 1.02 -8.44
N GLN A 25 -9.47 0.99 -7.35
CA GLN A 25 -9.83 1.76 -6.15
C GLN A 25 -9.49 3.24 -6.35
N ALA A 26 -8.29 3.53 -6.86
CA ALA A 26 -7.80 4.88 -7.13
C ALA A 26 -8.58 5.63 -8.24
N GLU A 27 -9.31 4.93 -9.10
CA GLU A 27 -10.20 5.52 -10.11
C GLU A 27 -11.58 5.90 -9.56
N LYS A 28 -12.04 5.26 -8.47
CA LYS A 28 -13.37 5.51 -7.90
C LYS A 28 -13.41 6.76 -7.03
N GLU A 29 -12.30 7.07 -6.39
CA GLU A 29 -12.17 8.17 -5.44
C GLU A 29 -10.97 9.04 -5.85
N ASP A 30 -11.09 10.36 -5.68
CA ASP A 30 -9.97 11.27 -5.97
C ASP A 30 -8.78 10.96 -5.06
N GLU A 31 -9.06 10.67 -3.79
CA GLU A 31 -8.11 10.22 -2.78
C GLU A 31 -8.36 8.75 -2.45
N THR A 32 -7.32 7.93 -2.43
CA THR A 32 -7.42 6.53 -1.99
C THR A 32 -6.31 6.20 -1.00
N ILE A 33 -6.70 5.68 0.16
CA ILE A 33 -5.77 5.27 1.22
C ILE A 33 -5.74 3.75 1.27
N ILE A 34 -4.53 3.18 1.19
CA ILE A 34 -4.30 1.75 1.20
C ILE A 34 -3.30 1.41 2.28
N TYR A 35 -3.66 0.42 3.10
CA TYR A 35 -2.79 -0.13 4.12
C TYR A 35 -2.11 -1.39 3.58
N LEU A 36 -0.79 -1.38 3.54
CA LEU A 36 0.05 -2.47 3.06
C LEU A 36 0.85 -3.08 4.22
N ASP A 37 1.02 -4.39 4.19
CA ASP A 37 1.80 -5.12 5.18
C ASP A 37 3.29 -4.77 5.11
N ARG A 38 3.99 -4.76 6.25
CA ARG A 38 5.44 -4.50 6.32
C ARG A 38 6.30 -5.49 5.51
N THR A 39 5.76 -6.65 5.17
CA THR A 39 6.47 -7.67 4.37
C THR A 39 6.53 -7.34 2.88
N ASN A 40 5.93 -6.22 2.44
CA ASN A 40 6.14 -5.71 1.08
C ASN A 40 7.58 -5.20 0.92
N SER A 41 8.23 -5.53 -0.20
CA SER A 41 9.59 -5.04 -0.45
C SER A 41 9.57 -3.57 -0.87
N GLN A 42 10.60 -2.81 -0.49
CA GLN A 42 10.76 -1.41 -0.92
C GLN A 42 10.74 -1.25 -2.44
N LYS A 43 11.24 -2.24 -3.19
CA LYS A 43 11.23 -2.21 -4.66
C LYS A 43 9.81 -2.19 -5.23
N VAL A 44 8.91 -2.96 -4.65
CA VAL A 44 7.50 -3.05 -5.07
C VAL A 44 6.77 -1.75 -4.76
N LEU A 45 7.01 -1.16 -3.58
CA LEU A 45 6.41 0.11 -3.17
C LEU A 45 6.90 1.28 -4.05
N ASN A 46 8.20 1.35 -4.35
CA ASN A 46 8.73 2.38 -5.25
C ASN A 46 8.25 2.20 -6.71
N GLN A 47 7.86 0.98 -7.10
CA GLN A 47 7.23 0.73 -8.40
C GLN A 47 5.79 1.23 -8.42
N LEU A 48 5.04 1.08 -7.33
CA LEU A 48 3.70 1.64 -7.17
C LEU A 48 3.72 3.16 -7.34
N GLU A 49 4.61 3.84 -6.61
CA GLU A 49 4.79 5.30 -6.71
C GLU A 49 5.07 5.74 -8.15
N LYS A 50 6.04 5.10 -8.82
CA LYS A 50 6.38 5.40 -10.22
C LYS A 50 5.25 5.11 -11.21
N HIS A 51 4.40 4.12 -10.90
CA HIS A 51 3.31 3.72 -11.76
C HIS A 51 2.21 4.78 -11.74
N PHE A 52 1.81 5.24 -10.56
CA PHE A 52 0.78 6.26 -10.39
C PHE A 52 1.26 7.65 -10.84
N ASP A 53 2.52 8.00 -10.58
CA ASP A 53 3.14 9.23 -11.06
C ASP A 53 3.14 9.31 -12.60
N LYS A 54 3.49 8.21 -13.29
CA LYS A 54 3.60 8.20 -14.75
C LYS A 54 2.30 8.00 -15.52
N ASN A 55 1.40 7.17 -15.01
CA ASN A 55 0.22 6.73 -15.77
C ASN A 55 -1.05 7.49 -15.39
N PHE A 56 -1.11 8.04 -14.18
CA PHE A 56 -2.31 8.68 -13.64
C PHE A 56 -2.08 10.13 -13.20
N GLU A 57 -0.85 10.66 -13.31
CA GLU A 57 -0.46 11.98 -12.81
C GLU A 57 -0.82 12.19 -11.31
N LYS A 58 -0.92 11.08 -10.56
CA LYS A 58 -1.25 11.07 -9.13
C LYS A 58 0.01 10.95 -8.28
N ASN A 59 0.06 11.71 -7.20
CA ASN A 59 1.09 11.65 -6.18
C ASN A 59 0.82 10.50 -5.22
N VAL A 60 1.86 9.74 -4.90
CA VAL A 60 1.77 8.65 -3.93
C VAL A 60 2.59 9.01 -2.69
N TYR A 61 1.92 9.16 -1.55
CA TYR A 61 2.55 9.40 -0.26
C TYR A 61 2.55 8.13 0.56
N ARG A 62 3.72 7.70 1.02
CA ARG A 62 3.87 6.53 1.88
C ARG A 62 4.42 6.93 3.24
N ARG A 63 3.84 6.38 4.32
CA ARG A 63 4.41 6.45 5.67
C ARG A 63 4.33 5.12 6.40
N GLU A 64 5.21 4.93 7.37
CA GLU A 64 5.14 3.81 8.31
C GLU A 64 4.24 4.18 9.48
N VAL A 65 3.21 3.37 9.72
CA VAL A 65 2.29 3.52 10.84
C VAL A 65 2.57 2.42 11.84
N LYS A 66 3.07 2.80 13.02
CA LYS A 66 3.31 1.88 14.13
C LYS A 66 2.01 1.63 14.89
N PHE A 67 1.72 0.37 15.20
CA PHE A 67 0.55 -0.03 15.97
C PHE A 67 0.91 -0.73 17.29
N GLY A 68 2.19 -1.01 17.52
CA GLY A 68 2.69 -1.64 18.74
C GLY A 68 3.89 -0.92 19.34
N LEU A 69 4.40 -1.48 20.44
CA LEU A 69 5.61 -1.00 21.10
C LEU A 69 6.88 -1.58 20.46
N ASP A 70 6.77 -2.68 19.71
CA ASP A 70 7.88 -3.27 18.97
C ASP A 70 8.20 -2.43 17.73
N GLU A 71 9.47 -2.33 17.37
CA GLU A 71 9.89 -1.65 16.14
C GLU A 71 9.38 -2.36 14.88
N ASN A 72 9.05 -3.64 14.97
CA ASN A 72 8.51 -4.46 13.89
C ASN A 72 6.98 -4.36 13.78
N ASP A 73 6.30 -3.73 14.75
CA ASP A 73 4.84 -3.56 14.75
C ASP A 73 4.43 -2.32 13.97
N TYR A 74 4.68 -2.37 12.66
CA TYR A 74 4.28 -1.33 11.73
C TYR A 74 3.67 -1.89 10.46
N LEU A 75 2.97 -1.01 9.75
CA LEU A 75 2.45 -1.22 8.40
C LEU A 75 2.73 0.02 7.55
N TYR A 76 2.61 -0.11 6.24
CA TYR A 76 2.72 1.02 5.33
C TYR A 76 1.32 1.59 5.07
N GLU A 77 1.14 2.88 5.30
CA GLU A 77 -0.03 3.61 4.82
C GLU A 77 0.37 4.37 3.56
N VAL A 78 -0.35 4.12 2.48
CA VAL A 78 -0.12 4.69 1.16
C VAL A 78 -1.34 5.51 0.75
N HIS A 79 -1.13 6.79 0.48
CA HIS A 79 -2.14 7.71 -0.03
C HIS A 79 -1.86 7.94 -1.50
N ILE A 80 -2.88 7.81 -2.33
CA ILE A 80 -2.85 8.07 -3.76
C ILE A 80 -3.76 9.27 -4.01
N LEU A 81 -3.18 10.38 -4.47
CA LEU A 81 -3.82 11.69 -4.66
C LEU A 81 -3.60 12.21 -6.07
#